data_AF-A0A7X8I0E9-F1
#
_entry.id   AF-A0A7X8I0E9-F1
#
_cell.length_a   1.000
_cell.length_b   1.000
_cell.length_c   1.000
_cell.angle_alpha   90.00
_cell.angle_beta   90.00
_cell.angle_gamma   90.00
#
_symmetry.space_group_name_H-M   'P 1'
#
loop_
_entity.id
_entity.type
_entity.pdbx_description
1 polymer ?
#
loop_
_entity_poly.entity_id
_entity_poly.type
_entity_poly.pdbx_seq_one_letter_code
_entity_poly.pdbx_strand_id
1 'polypeptide(L)'
;MQIIFNENKNNELLIKQFLVVMFYGFSADNNLTKIQDRKQYFSKANQKIGGTILFSFQTEDYSLERIFEINKANDQIRLTNNSSSEEVVLKNKNQPGFDLFQISESEFSDEVFQAKLPTNNQEFSILSSKIDSDLLDYVSSSQQIQNRLEKAHNNLFLEHTNKGYIQELLAKKNNLIAELEDSIEKDKQIAYLNREIFE
;
A
#
# COMPACT_ATOMS: atom_id res chain seq x y z
N MET A 1 -4.43 -7.77 -28.50
CA MET A 1 -3.79 -7.93 -27.17
C MET A 1 -4.75 -8.69 -26.29
N GLN A 2 -4.36 -9.87 -25.79
CA GLN A 2 -5.16 -10.66 -24.84
C GLN A 2 -4.33 -10.83 -23.58
N ILE A 3 -4.81 -10.27 -22.48
CA ILE A 3 -4.17 -10.42 -21.17
C ILE A 3 -4.97 -11.49 -20.43
N ILE A 4 -4.39 -12.67 -20.22
CA ILE A 4 -5.03 -13.81 -19.56
C ILE A 4 -4.60 -13.80 -18.09
N PHE A 5 -5.56 -13.76 -17.16
CA PHE A 5 -5.28 -13.87 -15.73
C PHE A 5 -5.99 -15.05 -15.08
N ASN A 6 -5.28 -15.63 -14.11
CA ASN A 6 -5.80 -16.64 -13.20
C ASN A 6 -6.51 -15.94 -12.02
N GLU A 7 -7.68 -16.45 -11.64
CA GLU A 7 -8.69 -15.81 -10.79
C GLU A 7 -8.15 -15.39 -9.41
N ASN A 8 -7.75 -14.11 -9.28
CA ASN A 8 -7.63 -13.41 -7.99
C ASN A 8 -7.91 -11.92 -8.22
N LYS A 9 -9.09 -11.45 -7.80
CA LYS A 9 -9.59 -10.07 -8.03
C LYS A 9 -8.60 -8.97 -7.60
N ASN A 10 -7.77 -9.22 -6.60
CA ASN A 10 -6.76 -8.28 -6.12
C ASN A 10 -5.65 -8.00 -7.16
N ASN A 11 -5.30 -8.99 -7.99
CA ASN A 11 -4.20 -8.87 -8.96
C ASN A 11 -4.63 -8.07 -10.19
N GLU A 12 -5.91 -8.14 -10.56
CA GLU A 12 -6.44 -7.36 -11.69
C GLU A 12 -6.33 -5.85 -11.42
N LEU A 13 -6.78 -5.40 -10.24
CA LEU A 13 -6.70 -3.99 -9.87
C LEU A 13 -5.25 -3.48 -9.81
N LEU A 14 -4.33 -4.27 -9.24
CA LEU A 14 -2.91 -3.94 -9.19
C LEU A 14 -2.30 -3.75 -10.57
N ILE A 15 -2.72 -4.56 -11.56
CA ILE A 15 -2.21 -4.46 -12.93
C ILE A 15 -2.81 -3.28 -13.66
N LYS A 16 -4.11 -2.98 -13.46
CA LYS A 16 -4.72 -1.75 -13.98
C LYS A 16 -3.98 -0.52 -13.48
N GLN A 17 -3.75 -0.46 -12.16
CA GLN A 17 -2.97 0.60 -11.53
C GLN A 17 -1.55 0.68 -12.08
N PHE A 18 -0.89 -0.47 -12.26
CA PHE A 18 0.45 -0.51 -12.85
C PHE A 18 0.47 0.07 -14.27
N LEU A 19 -0.44 -0.35 -15.15
CA LEU A 19 -0.53 0.16 -16.53
C LEU A 19 -0.76 1.69 -16.55
N VAL A 20 -1.71 2.17 -15.76
CA VAL A 20 -2.00 3.61 -15.65
C VAL A 20 -0.76 4.38 -15.18
N VAL A 21 -0.13 3.93 -14.09
CA VAL A 21 1.04 4.58 -13.51
C VAL A 21 2.27 4.51 -14.44
N MET A 22 2.39 3.47 -15.26
CA MET A 22 3.44 3.38 -16.27
C MET A 22 3.25 4.45 -17.35
N PHE A 23 2.05 4.62 -17.90
CA PHE A 23 1.77 5.55 -19.01
C PHE A 23 1.54 7.01 -18.57
N TYR A 24 0.95 7.25 -17.41
CA TYR A 24 0.53 8.58 -16.97
C TYR A 24 1.22 9.04 -15.67
N GLY A 25 1.91 8.13 -14.98
CA GLY A 25 2.60 8.40 -13.73
C GLY A 25 1.68 8.35 -12.52
N PHE A 26 2.23 8.64 -11.35
CA PHE A 26 1.40 8.91 -10.17
C PHE A 26 0.68 10.26 -10.36
N SER A 27 -0.65 10.21 -10.36
CA SER A 27 -1.49 11.41 -10.44
C SER A 27 -1.30 12.27 -9.19
N ALA A 28 -1.26 13.60 -9.38
CA ALA A 28 -1.13 14.57 -8.28
C ALA A 28 -2.51 14.95 -7.70
N ASP A 29 -3.56 14.79 -8.51
CA ASP A 29 -4.93 15.07 -8.09
C ASP A 29 -5.55 13.84 -7.45
N ASN A 30 -6.02 14.05 -6.22
CA ASN A 30 -6.56 13.05 -5.29
C ASN A 30 -7.87 12.38 -5.73
N ASN A 31 -8.29 12.56 -6.99
CA ASN A 31 -9.62 12.17 -7.45
C ASN A 31 -9.50 11.27 -8.69
N LEU A 32 -9.55 9.96 -8.47
CA LEU A 32 -10.52 9.04 -9.09
C LEU A 32 -10.20 7.56 -8.82
N THR A 33 -9.00 7.26 -8.36
CA THR A 33 -8.66 5.92 -7.87
C THR A 33 -7.54 6.07 -6.86
N LYS A 34 -7.68 5.49 -5.68
CA LYS A 34 -6.68 5.46 -4.60
C LYS A 34 -5.41 4.75 -5.06
N ILE A 35 -4.64 5.34 -5.98
CA ILE A 35 -3.24 5.00 -6.12
C ILE A 35 -2.64 5.53 -4.83
N GLN A 36 -2.41 4.62 -3.91
CA GLN A 36 -1.89 4.93 -2.59
C GLN A 36 -0.64 5.80 -2.74
N ASP A 37 -0.50 6.78 -1.84
CA ASP A 37 0.64 7.70 -1.79
C ASP A 37 1.93 6.90 -2.08
N ARG A 38 2.72 7.37 -3.04
CA ARG A 38 3.93 6.72 -3.55
C ARG A 38 4.77 6.10 -2.43
N LYS A 39 4.84 6.79 -1.28
CA LYS A 39 5.53 6.37 -0.06
C LYS A 39 5.13 4.98 0.46
N GLN A 40 3.88 4.57 0.28
CA GLN A 40 3.37 3.27 0.73
C GLN A 40 3.97 2.10 -0.06
N TYR A 41 4.30 2.31 -1.33
CA TYR A 41 4.97 1.29 -2.14
C TYR A 41 6.47 1.21 -1.80
N PHE A 42 7.12 2.35 -1.55
CA PHE A 42 8.53 2.41 -1.13
C PHE A 42 8.77 1.91 0.30
N SER A 43 7.83 2.11 1.24
CA SER A 43 8.00 1.65 2.62
C SER A 43 7.99 0.12 2.75
N LYS A 44 7.42 -0.58 1.77
CA LYS A 44 7.38 -2.05 1.71
C LYS A 44 8.48 -2.66 0.84
N ALA A 45 9.10 -1.88 -0.04
CA ALA A 45 10.04 -2.37 -1.03
C ALA A 45 11.47 -1.90 -0.69
N ASN A 46 12.35 -2.85 -0.34
CA ASN A 46 13.80 -2.62 -0.29
C ASN A 46 14.44 -2.54 -1.70
N GLN A 47 13.65 -2.35 -2.76
CA GLN A 47 14.06 -2.46 -4.16
C GLN A 47 13.48 -1.31 -4.98
N LYS A 48 14.12 -1.04 -6.13
CA LYS A 48 13.65 -0.07 -7.13
C LYS A 48 12.25 -0.48 -7.61
N ILE A 49 11.33 0.46 -7.61
CA ILE A 49 9.94 0.23 -8.03
C ILE A 49 9.83 0.67 -9.48
N GLY A 50 9.35 -0.20 -10.36
CA GLY A 50 9.29 0.09 -11.78
C GLY A 50 9.04 -1.15 -12.61
N GLY A 51 9.12 -1.00 -13.92
CA GLY A 51 9.04 -2.12 -14.83
C GLY A 51 9.13 -1.69 -16.29
N THR A 52 8.86 -2.65 -17.16
CA THR A 52 8.85 -2.46 -18.61
C THR A 52 7.57 -3.02 -19.19
N ILE A 53 6.92 -2.24 -20.06
CA ILE A 53 5.77 -2.67 -20.84
C ILE A 53 6.18 -2.78 -22.30
N LEU A 54 5.94 -3.94 -22.90
CA LEU A 54 6.02 -4.14 -24.35
C LEU A 54 4.60 -4.03 -24.93
N PHE A 55 4.42 -3.18 -25.94
CA PHE A 55 3.09 -2.94 -26.53
C PHE A 55 3.22 -2.54 -28.00
N SER A 56 2.15 -2.78 -28.76
CA SER A 56 2.06 -2.37 -30.17
C SER A 56 1.07 -1.21 -30.32
N PHE A 57 1.42 -0.21 -31.11
CA PHE A 57 0.57 0.94 -31.39
C PHE A 57 0.82 1.45 -32.81
N GLN A 58 -0.24 1.74 -33.57
CA GLN A 58 -0.15 2.24 -34.95
C GLN A 58 0.87 1.48 -35.81
N THR A 59 0.76 0.14 -35.84
CA THR A 59 1.63 -0.80 -36.58
C THR A 59 3.08 -0.93 -36.12
N GLU A 60 3.50 -0.16 -35.11
CA GLU A 60 4.83 -0.21 -34.54
C GLU A 60 4.84 -0.91 -33.18
N ASP A 61 5.97 -1.54 -32.84
CA ASP A 61 6.19 -2.15 -31.54
C ASP A 61 7.06 -1.25 -30.68
N TYR A 62 6.67 -1.09 -29.41
CA TYR A 62 7.32 -0.20 -28.45
C TYR A 62 7.66 -0.92 -27.15
N SER A 63 8.67 -0.39 -26.47
CA SER A 63 9.03 -0.73 -25.10
C SER A 63 9.04 0.53 -24.24
N LEU A 64 8.19 0.57 -23.22
CA LEU A 64 8.19 1.63 -22.20
C LEU A 64 8.82 1.10 -20.91
N GLU A 65 10.01 1.57 -20.59
CA GLU A 65 10.65 1.35 -19.29
C GLU A 65 10.40 2.55 -18.38
N ARG A 66 10.00 2.29 -17.14
CA ARG A 66 9.85 3.32 -16.12
C ARG A 66 10.33 2.82 -14.77
N ILE A 67 11.22 3.59 -14.16
CA ILE A 67 11.71 3.39 -12.79
C ILE A 67 11.26 4.58 -11.97
N PHE A 68 10.49 4.29 -10.93
CA PHE A 68 10.00 5.25 -9.97
C PHE A 68 11.04 5.44 -8.87
N GLU A 69 11.26 6.68 -8.49
CA GLU A 69 12.05 7.07 -7.32
C GLU A 69 11.16 7.61 -6.21
N ILE A 70 11.70 8.00 -5.05
CA ILE A 70 10.89 8.62 -3.99
C ILE A 70 10.28 9.94 -4.48
N ASN A 71 11.05 10.74 -5.24
CA ASN A 71 10.62 12.03 -5.78
C ASN A 71 10.28 11.94 -7.26
N LYS A 72 9.15 12.52 -7.69
CA LYS A 72 8.65 12.42 -9.08
C LYS A 72 9.63 12.98 -10.10
N ALA A 73 10.35 14.04 -9.72
CA ALA A 73 11.38 14.66 -10.56
C ALA A 73 12.54 13.72 -10.91
N ASN A 74 12.74 12.64 -10.15
CA ASN A 74 13.84 11.70 -10.33
C ASN A 74 13.43 10.44 -11.08
N ASP A 75 12.17 10.34 -11.53
CA ASP A 75 11.69 9.18 -12.26
C ASP A 75 12.44 9.03 -13.58
N GLN A 76 12.84 7.80 -13.89
CA GLN A 76 13.51 7.46 -15.13
C GLN A 76 12.49 6.84 -16.07
N ILE A 77 12.35 7.41 -17.26
CA ILE A 77 11.35 6.99 -18.25
C ILE A 77 12.07 6.90 -19.60
N ARG A 78 11.93 5.77 -20.28
CA ARG A 78 12.47 5.55 -21.63
C ARG A 78 11.43 4.84 -22.48
N LEU A 79 11.09 5.45 -23.62
CA LEU A 79 10.24 4.83 -24.63
C LEU A 79 11.10 4.51 -25.85
N THR A 80 11.12 3.25 -26.27
CA THR A 80 11.92 2.78 -27.40
C THR A 80 11.00 2.24 -28.47
N ASN A 81 11.19 2.64 -29.73
CA ASN A 81 10.60 1.93 -30.87
C ASN A 81 11.47 0.69 -31.13
N ASN A 82 10.88 -0.50 -31.06
CA ASN A 82 11.61 -1.76 -31.18
C ASN A 82 12.00 -2.07 -32.62
N SER A 83 11.26 -1.56 -33.62
CA SER A 83 11.57 -1.70 -35.04
C SER A 83 12.85 -0.94 -35.41
N SER A 84 13.02 0.29 -34.92
CA SER A 84 14.20 1.12 -35.18
C SER A 84 15.28 1.00 -34.11
N SER A 85 14.95 0.44 -32.94
CA SER A 85 15.79 0.46 -31.73
C SER A 85 16.14 1.88 -31.23
N GLU A 86 15.40 2.90 -31.66
CA GLU A 86 15.63 4.29 -31.27
C GLU A 86 14.73 4.73 -30.11
N GLU A 87 15.24 5.63 -29.27
CA GLU A 87 14.44 6.28 -28.24
C GLU A 87 13.49 7.31 -28.85
N VAL A 88 12.21 7.21 -28.51
CA VAL A 88 11.17 8.12 -28.97
C VAL A 88 11.21 9.38 -28.12
N VAL A 89 11.36 10.53 -28.77
CA VAL A 89 11.35 11.84 -28.09
C VAL A 89 9.92 12.20 -27.70
N LEU A 90 9.63 12.14 -26.41
CA LEU A 90 8.35 12.54 -25.82
C LEU A 90 8.31 14.07 -25.58
N LYS A 91 7.16 14.70 -25.83
CA LYS A 91 6.93 16.12 -25.51
C LYS A 91 6.81 16.31 -24.01
N ASN A 92 6.09 15.41 -23.34
CA ASN A 92 5.98 15.29 -21.90
C ASN A 92 6.51 13.92 -21.45
N LYS A 93 7.78 13.88 -21.07
CA LYS A 93 8.45 12.67 -20.59
C LYS A 93 7.71 11.97 -19.44
N ASN A 94 6.95 12.70 -18.62
CA ASN A 94 6.26 12.15 -17.46
C ASN A 94 4.90 11.49 -17.78
N GLN A 95 4.34 11.76 -18.96
CA GLN A 95 3.03 11.26 -19.41
C GLN A 95 3.12 10.70 -20.84
N PRO A 96 3.91 9.63 -21.08
CA PRO A 96 4.01 8.99 -22.39
C PRO A 96 2.65 8.57 -22.98
N GLY A 97 1.68 8.20 -22.15
CA GLY A 97 0.33 7.85 -22.60
C GLY A 97 -0.39 9.01 -23.28
N PHE A 98 -0.30 10.22 -22.72
CA PHE A 98 -0.90 11.41 -23.33
C PHE A 98 -0.25 11.73 -24.68
N ASP A 99 1.08 11.66 -24.75
CA ASP A 99 1.82 11.96 -25.98
C ASP A 99 1.56 10.92 -27.08
N LEU A 100 1.48 9.64 -26.74
CA LEU A 100 1.29 8.55 -27.70
C LEU A 100 -0.16 8.41 -28.14
N PHE A 101 -1.08 8.35 -27.18
CA PHE A 101 -2.47 8.01 -27.44
C PHE A 101 -3.34 9.24 -27.68
N GLN A 102 -2.86 10.44 -27.33
CA GLN A 102 -3.60 11.70 -27.43
C GLN A 102 -4.91 11.69 -26.62
N ILE A 103 -4.93 10.89 -25.54
CA ILE A 103 -6.04 10.78 -24.59
C ILE A 103 -5.53 10.97 -23.15
N SER A 104 -6.41 11.45 -22.30
CA SER A 104 -6.18 11.64 -20.87
C SER A 104 -6.07 10.31 -20.11
N GLU A 105 -5.60 10.36 -18.86
CA GLU A 105 -5.51 9.20 -17.95
C GLU A 105 -6.89 8.55 -17.74
N SER A 106 -7.95 9.35 -17.58
CA SER A 106 -9.32 8.88 -17.39
C SER A 106 -9.84 8.18 -18.64
N GLU A 107 -9.64 8.78 -19.82
CA GLU A 107 -10.05 8.18 -21.10
C GLU A 107 -9.30 6.87 -21.36
N PHE A 108 -7.99 6.82 -21.09
CA PHE A 108 -7.22 5.58 -21.19
C PHE A 108 -7.74 4.49 -20.26
N SER A 109 -8.05 4.84 -19.02
CA SER A 109 -8.58 3.88 -18.05
C SER A 109 -9.94 3.33 -18.48
N ASP A 110 -10.81 4.20 -19.00
CA ASP A 110 -12.10 3.80 -19.51
C ASP A 110 -11.97 2.92 -20.76
N GLU A 111 -11.16 3.30 -21.74
CA GLU A 111 -11.03 2.54 -22.99
C GLU A 111 -10.32 1.19 -22.82
N VAL A 112 -9.29 1.12 -21.97
CA VAL A 112 -8.49 -0.10 -21.80
C VAL A 112 -9.18 -1.09 -20.86
N PHE A 113 -9.94 -0.60 -19.86
CA PHE A 113 -10.52 -1.47 -18.83
C PHE A 113 -12.04 -1.63 -18.93
N GLN A 114 -12.76 -0.76 -19.65
CA GLN A 114 -14.13 -1.05 -20.05
C GLN A 114 -14.08 -1.88 -21.34
N ALA A 115 -14.16 -3.20 -21.18
CA ALA A 115 -14.54 -4.07 -22.29
C ALA A 115 -15.79 -3.46 -22.94
N LYS A 116 -15.76 -3.18 -24.26
CA LYS A 116 -16.91 -2.68 -25.02
C LYS A 116 -18.14 -3.54 -24.70
N LEU A 117 -18.97 -3.11 -23.76
CA LEU A 117 -20.30 -3.67 -23.58
C LEU A 117 -21.22 -2.90 -24.53
N PRO A 118 -22.07 -3.61 -25.29
CA PRO A 118 -22.99 -2.97 -26.21
C PRO A 118 -23.91 -2.03 -25.44
N THR A 119 -23.97 -0.80 -25.92
CA THR A 119 -24.72 0.34 -25.40
C THR A 119 -26.17 -0.02 -25.12
N ASN A 120 -26.55 -0.16 -23.84
CA ASN A 120 -27.93 -0.02 -23.40
C ASN A 120 -27.95 0.68 -22.02
N ASN A 121 -28.28 1.97 -22.05
CA ASN A 121 -27.88 2.98 -21.06
C ASN A 121 -28.73 3.04 -19.78
N GLN A 122 -29.51 2.01 -19.44
CA GLN A 122 -30.38 2.05 -18.24
C GLN A 122 -29.95 1.08 -17.13
N GLU A 123 -29.33 -0.05 -17.45
CA GLU A 123 -28.84 -1.00 -16.44
C GLU A 123 -27.47 -0.59 -15.86
N PHE A 124 -26.68 0.17 -16.64
CA PHE A 124 -25.34 0.62 -16.23
C PHE A 124 -25.33 1.61 -15.08
N SER A 125 -26.31 2.51 -14.96
CA SER A 125 -26.39 3.43 -13.82
C SER A 125 -26.63 2.69 -12.49
N ILE A 126 -27.32 1.55 -12.54
CA ILE A 126 -27.62 0.73 -11.37
C ILE A 126 -26.42 -0.18 -11.04
N LEU A 127 -25.68 -0.64 -12.05
CA LEU A 127 -24.48 -1.47 -11.84
C LEU A 127 -23.27 -0.64 -11.43
N SER A 128 -23.07 0.55 -11.98
CA SER A 128 -22.00 1.47 -11.57
C SER A 128 -22.21 1.94 -10.12
N SER A 129 -23.44 2.32 -9.76
CA SER A 129 -23.76 2.68 -8.38
C SER A 129 -23.61 1.52 -7.38
N LYS A 130 -23.83 0.28 -7.81
CA LYS A 130 -23.54 -0.92 -6.98
C LYS A 130 -22.05 -1.19 -6.85
N ILE A 131 -21.27 -1.02 -7.92
CA ILE A 131 -19.81 -1.17 -7.88
C ILE A 131 -19.18 -0.09 -7.01
N ASP A 132 -19.63 1.17 -7.14
CA ASP A 132 -19.18 2.28 -6.31
C ASP A 132 -19.56 2.08 -4.83
N SER A 133 -20.76 1.56 -4.58
CA SER A 133 -21.22 1.15 -3.23
C SER A 133 -20.32 0.07 -2.63
N ASP A 134 -20.08 -1.03 -3.36
CA ASP A 134 -19.25 -2.13 -2.88
C ASP A 134 -17.79 -1.71 -2.69
N LEU A 135 -17.27 -0.82 -3.54
CA LEU A 135 -15.93 -0.24 -3.41
C LEU A 135 -15.84 0.69 -2.18
N LEU A 136 -16.89 1.47 -1.92
CA LEU A 136 -17.01 2.34 -0.75
C LEU A 136 -17.12 1.52 0.54
N ASP A 137 -17.85 0.40 0.53
CA ASP A 137 -17.97 -0.54 1.65
C ASP A 137 -16.65 -1.28 1.91
N TYR A 138 -15.92 -1.65 0.86
CA TYR A 138 -14.59 -2.24 0.99
C TYR A 138 -13.57 -1.23 1.55
N VAL A 139 -13.59 0.01 1.06
CA VAL A 139 -12.78 1.10 1.60
C VAL A 139 -13.11 1.38 3.06
N SER A 140 -14.40 1.44 3.39
CA SER A 140 -14.88 1.70 4.74
C SER A 140 -14.50 0.57 5.70
N SER A 141 -14.63 -0.68 5.28
CA SER A 141 -14.21 -1.84 6.07
C SER A 141 -12.68 -1.91 6.23
N SER A 142 -11.92 -1.54 5.19
CA SER A 142 -10.46 -1.42 5.28
C SER A 142 -10.02 -0.35 6.28
N GLN A 143 -10.65 0.84 6.26
CA GLN A 143 -10.40 1.90 7.25
C GLN A 143 -10.83 1.50 8.65
N GLN A 144 -11.94 0.76 8.80
CA GLN A 144 -12.35 0.22 10.10
C GLN A 144 -11.34 -0.79 10.65
N ILE A 145 -10.80 -1.67 9.79
CA ILE A 145 -9.76 -2.62 10.18
C ILE A 145 -8.48 -1.90 10.57
N GLN A 146 -8.06 -0.87 9.82
CA GLN A 146 -6.91 -0.04 10.17
C GLN A 146 -7.11 0.67 11.51
N ASN A 147 -8.27 1.28 11.73
CA ASN A 147 -8.58 1.93 13.01
C ASN A 147 -8.60 0.93 14.18
N ARG A 148 -9.06 -0.32 13.96
CA ARG A 148 -9.02 -1.38 14.98
C ARG A 148 -7.59 -1.82 15.28
N LEU A 149 -6.76 -1.95 14.25
CA LEU A 149 -5.34 -2.28 14.39
C LEU A 149 -4.58 -1.16 15.10
N GLU A 150 -4.86 0.10 14.77
CA GLU A 150 -4.25 1.26 15.41
C GLU A 150 -4.69 1.39 16.87
N LYS A 151 -5.98 1.19 17.18
CA LYS A 151 -6.47 1.14 18.57
C LYS A 151 -5.84 -0.02 19.35
N ALA A 152 -5.73 -1.21 18.75
CA ALA A 152 -5.09 -2.36 19.40
C ALA A 152 -3.59 -2.10 19.62
N HIS A 153 -2.91 -1.51 18.64
CA HIS A 153 -1.52 -1.11 18.73
C HIS A 153 -1.32 -0.08 19.84
N ASN A 154 -2.13 0.98 19.89
CA ASN A 154 -2.06 2.00 20.94
C ASN A 154 -2.38 1.42 22.32
N ASN A 155 -3.37 0.53 22.45
CA ASN A 155 -3.66 -0.13 23.73
C ASN A 155 -2.46 -0.96 24.25
N LEU A 156 -1.68 -1.55 23.33
CA LEU A 156 -0.48 -2.33 23.66
C LEU A 156 0.75 -1.43 23.86
N PHE A 157 0.91 -0.40 23.03
CA PHE A 157 2.06 0.48 22.89
C PHE A 157 1.60 1.94 22.86
N LEU A 158 1.33 2.53 24.02
CA LEU A 158 1.26 3.98 24.14
C LEU A 158 2.69 4.52 24.26
N GLU A 159 3.35 4.77 23.13
CA GLU A 159 4.75 5.22 23.05
C GLU A 159 5.04 6.55 23.78
N HIS A 160 3.99 7.33 24.12
CA HIS A 160 4.15 8.67 24.71
C HIS A 160 3.47 8.87 26.07
N THR A 161 2.77 7.86 26.59
CA THR A 161 2.20 7.92 27.95
C THR A 161 2.44 6.59 28.64
N ASN A 162 2.97 6.64 29.85
CA ASN A 162 3.34 5.49 30.69
C ASN A 162 2.10 4.70 31.20
N LYS A 163 1.15 4.36 30.31
CA LYS A 163 -0.22 3.92 30.59
C LYS A 163 -0.74 2.81 29.65
N GLY A 164 0.14 2.10 28.93
CA GLY A 164 -0.25 0.93 28.13
C GLY A 164 -0.27 -0.35 28.96
N TYR A 165 -0.93 -1.40 28.43
CA TYR A 165 -1.08 -2.69 29.10
C TYR A 165 0.29 -3.36 29.39
N ILE A 166 1.28 -3.15 28.53
CA ILE A 166 2.64 -3.66 28.75
C ILE A 166 3.30 -2.95 29.95
N GLN A 167 3.10 -1.64 30.10
CA GLN A 167 3.63 -0.89 31.25
C GLN A 167 2.95 -1.32 32.56
N GLU A 168 1.64 -1.61 32.53
CA GLU A 168 0.93 -2.18 33.70
C GLU A 168 1.50 -3.55 34.10
N LEU A 169 1.77 -4.43 33.13
CA LEU A 169 2.39 -5.73 33.40
C LEU A 169 3.81 -5.58 33.95
N LEU A 170 4.59 -4.61 33.46
CA LEU A 170 5.94 -4.32 33.99
C LEU A 170 5.87 -3.78 35.43
N ALA A 171 4.96 -2.86 35.72
CA ALA A 171 4.77 -2.35 37.08
C ALA A 171 4.34 -3.47 38.05
N LYS A 172 3.42 -4.33 37.62
CA LYS A 172 2.98 -5.48 38.41
C LYS A 172 4.13 -6.46 38.67
N LYS A 173 4.94 -6.77 37.65
CA LYS A 173 6.14 -7.60 37.80
C LYS A 173 7.11 -7.01 38.83
N ASN A 174 7.38 -5.72 38.76
CA ASN A 174 8.33 -5.07 39.67
C ASN A 174 7.84 -5.07 41.13
N ASN A 175 6.54 -4.84 41.35
CA ASN A 175 5.95 -4.93 42.70
C ASN A 175 6.06 -6.35 43.28
N LEU A 176 5.76 -7.38 42.47
CA LEU A 176 5.90 -8.78 42.88
C LEU A 176 7.34 -9.15 43.23
N ILE A 177 8.32 -8.61 42.51
CA ILE A 177 9.74 -8.80 42.83
C ILE A 177 10.06 -8.16 44.19
N ALA A 178 9.61 -6.94 44.43
CA ALA A 178 9.85 -6.24 45.71
C ALA A 178 9.19 -6.97 46.90
N GLU A 179 7.96 -7.48 46.74
CA GLU A 179 7.29 -8.29 47.77
C GLU A 179 8.04 -9.60 48.06
N LEU A 180 8.56 -10.25 47.02
CA LEU A 180 9.35 -11.47 47.17
C LEU A 180 10.66 -11.20 47.92
N GLU A 181 11.34 -10.09 47.59
CA GLU A 181 12.57 -9.67 48.27
C GLU A 181 12.34 -9.39 49.76
N ASP A 182 11.27 -8.67 50.10
CA ASP A 182 10.87 -8.38 51.49
C ASP A 182 10.52 -9.67 52.27
N SER A 183 9.84 -10.63 51.63
CA SER A 183 9.56 -11.93 52.25
C SER A 183 10.84 -12.73 52.52
N ILE A 184 11.78 -12.75 51.57
CA ILE A 184 13.08 -13.41 51.73
C ILE A 184 13.87 -12.78 52.88
N GLU A 185 13.80 -11.46 53.04
CA GLU A 185 14.48 -10.76 54.13
C GLU A 185 13.87 -11.11 55.50
N LYS A 186 12.54 -11.16 55.61
CA LYS A 186 11.85 -11.61 56.83
C LYS A 186 12.19 -13.05 57.19
N ASP A 187 12.21 -13.96 56.21
CA ASP A 187 12.57 -15.36 56.43
C ASP A 187 14.02 -15.49 56.94
N LYS A 188 14.94 -14.68 56.42
CA LYS A 188 16.33 -14.62 56.92
C LYS A 188 16.41 -14.12 58.35
N GLN A 189 15.64 -13.08 58.70
CA GLN A 189 15.59 -12.56 60.07
C GLN A 189 15.01 -13.57 61.07
N ILE A 190 13.95 -14.28 60.68
CA ILE A 190 13.35 -15.36 61.49
C ILE A 190 14.37 -16.50 61.67
N ALA A 191 15.08 -16.90 60.62
CA ALA A 191 16.11 -17.93 60.71
C ALA A 191 17.26 -17.52 61.66
N TYR A 192 17.66 -16.24 61.63
CA TYR A 192 18.65 -15.69 62.56
C TYR A 192 18.16 -15.72 64.01
N LEU A 193 16.95 -15.22 64.28
CA LEU A 193 16.37 -15.20 65.63
C LEU A 193 16.16 -16.61 66.19
N ASN A 194 15.69 -17.55 65.36
CA ASN A 194 15.55 -18.95 65.77
C ASN A 194 16.92 -19.54 66.14
N ARG A 195 18.00 -19.18 65.44
CA ARG A 195 19.34 -19.63 65.79
C ARG A 195 19.80 -19.08 67.15
N GLU A 196 19.50 -17.82 67.47
CA GLU A 196 19.83 -17.23 68.78
C GLU A 196 19.00 -17.79 69.94
N ILE A 197 17.81 -18.35 69.70
CA ILE A 197 16.95 -18.95 70.74
C ILE A 197 17.39 -20.38 71.11
N PHE A 198 18.10 -21.08 70.21
CA PHE A 198 18.54 -22.47 70.40
C PHE A 198 20.05 -22.62 70.68
N GLU A 199 20.79 -21.52 70.82
CA GLU A 199 22.14 -21.46 71.45
C GLU A 199 22.04 -21.04 72.93
#